data_AF-A0A3S9BR31-F1
#
_entry.id   AF-A0A3S9BR31-F1
#
_cell.length_a   1.000
_cell.length_b   1.000
_cell.length_c   1.000
_cell.angle_alpha   90.00
_cell.angle_beta   90.00
_cell.angle_gamma   90.00
#
_symmetry.space_group_name_H-M   'P 1'
#
loop_
_entity.id
_entity.type
_entity.pdbx_description
1 polymer ?
#
loop_
_entity_poly.entity_id
_entity_poly.type
_entity_poly.pdbx_seq_one_letter_code
_entity_poly.pdbx_strand_id
1 'polypeptide(L)' 'MTTRNNSDRNNNGARNDDKRRERLAAGVRRQFGTEATMRFLRALPAFRTENDIPDRFRELLDRLDGIESSVAADSRRR' A
#
# COMPACT_ATOMS: atom_id res chain seq x y z
N MET A 1 -15.38 10.36 -49.16
CA MET A 1 -16.48 10.15 -48.20
C MET A 1 -15.85 9.60 -46.94
N THR A 2 -15.60 10.45 -45.93
CA THR A 2 -14.72 10.10 -44.79
C THR A 2 -15.53 9.58 -43.61
N THR A 3 -15.19 8.39 -43.15
CA THR A 3 -15.78 7.69 -42.00
C THR A 3 -15.55 8.47 -40.70
N ARG A 4 -16.64 8.76 -39.96
CA ARG A 4 -16.56 9.27 -38.58
C ARG A 4 -16.53 8.08 -37.61
N ASN A 5 -15.46 8.02 -36.82
CA ASN A 5 -15.19 6.94 -35.87
C ASN A 5 -16.09 7.05 -34.64
N ASN A 6 -16.70 5.93 -34.26
CA ASN A 6 -17.70 5.80 -33.17
C ASN A 6 -17.08 5.47 -31.80
N SER A 7 -15.76 5.54 -31.65
CA SER A 7 -15.01 5.03 -30.49
C SER A 7 -15.11 5.89 -29.21
N ASP A 8 -15.59 7.14 -29.30
CA ASP A 8 -15.42 8.10 -28.20
C ASP A 8 -16.54 8.08 -27.15
N ARG A 9 -17.66 7.37 -27.38
CA ARG A 9 -18.83 7.45 -26.48
C ARG A 9 -18.76 6.56 -25.25
N ASN A 10 -17.94 5.51 -25.24
CA ASN A 10 -17.92 4.53 -24.13
C ASN A 10 -16.94 4.90 -22.99
N ASN A 11 -16.08 5.91 -23.18
CA ASN A 11 -15.03 6.22 -22.21
C ASN A 11 -15.53 7.02 -20.98
N ASN A 12 -16.74 7.57 -21.03
CA ASN A 12 -17.27 8.44 -19.99
C ASN A 12 -17.82 7.68 -18.77
N GLY A 13 -18.29 6.44 -18.95
CA GLY A 13 -18.79 5.60 -17.85
C GLY A 13 -17.66 5.12 -16.93
N ALA A 14 -16.61 4.53 -17.51
CA ALA A 14 -15.46 4.01 -16.76
C ALA A 14 -14.75 5.08 -15.93
N ARG A 15 -14.52 6.26 -16.51
CA ARG A 15 -13.88 7.40 -15.82
C ARG A 15 -14.68 7.92 -14.62
N ASN A 16 -16.00 7.77 -14.64
CA ASN A 16 -16.85 8.26 -13.55
C ASN A 16 -16.87 7.26 -12.38
N ASP A 17 -16.84 5.96 -12.68
CA ASP A 17 -16.69 4.91 -11.69
C ASP A 17 -15.33 4.98 -10.97
N ASP A 18 -14.26 5.28 -11.69
CA ASP A 18 -12.92 5.42 -11.11
C ASP A 18 -12.83 6.61 -10.16
N LYS A 19 -13.40 7.77 -10.53
CA LYS A 19 -13.48 8.94 -9.64
C LYS A 19 -14.30 8.67 -8.38
N ARG A 20 -15.36 7.88 -8.49
CA ARG A 20 -16.20 7.49 -7.36
C ARG A 20 -15.44 6.56 -6.41
N ARG A 21 -14.74 5.56 -6.95
CA ARG A 21 -13.87 4.65 -6.18
C ARG A 21 -12.74 5.39 -5.47
N GLU A 22 -12.12 6.35 -6.15
CA GLU A 22 -11.04 7.15 -5.58
C GLU A 22 -11.53 8.03 -4.41
N ARG A 23 -12.68 8.68 -4.55
CA ARG A 23 -13.32 9.44 -3.46
C ARG A 23 -13.66 8.55 -2.26
N LEU A 24 -14.17 7.35 -2.51
CA LEU A 24 -14.45 6.37 -1.46
C LEU A 24 -13.17 5.93 -0.75
N ALA A 25 -12.13 5.58 -1.50
CA ALA A 25 -10.85 5.18 -0.94
C ALA A 25 -10.22 6.32 -0.10
N ALA A 26 -10.34 7.57 -0.55
CA ALA A 26 -9.89 8.73 0.21
C ALA A 26 -10.69 8.91 1.52
N GLY A 27 -12.01 8.72 1.48
CA GLY A 27 -12.86 8.76 2.66
C GLY A 27 -12.52 7.67 3.68
N VAL A 28 -12.30 6.44 3.19
CA VAL A 28 -11.85 5.30 4.01
C VAL A 28 -10.51 5.63 4.67
N ARG A 29 -9.48 6.01 3.89
CA ARG A 29 -8.17 6.41 4.44
C ARG A 29 -8.29 7.50 5.51
N ARG A 30 -9.16 8.49 5.28
CA ARG A 30 -9.41 9.58 6.24
C ARG A 30 -10.05 9.11 7.54
N GLN A 31 -10.97 8.14 7.48
CA GLN A 31 -11.62 7.56 8.67
C GLN A 31 -10.63 6.70 9.48
N PHE A 32 -9.86 5.86 8.79
CA PHE A 32 -8.85 5.01 9.43
C PHE A 32 -7.67 5.81 10.02
N GLY A 33 -7.36 6.97 9.43
CA GLY A 33 -6.37 7.92 9.95
C GLY A 33 -6.90 8.86 11.05
N THR A 34 -8.13 8.68 11.54
CA THR A 34 -8.59 9.45 12.69
C THR A 34 -7.97 8.95 13.99
N GLU A 35 -7.71 9.88 14.90
CA GLU A 35 -7.05 9.58 16.17
C GLU A 35 -7.85 8.60 17.04
N ALA A 36 -9.19 8.62 16.94
CA ALA A 36 -10.05 7.64 17.61
C ALA A 36 -9.83 6.22 17.07
N THR A 37 -9.76 6.05 15.74
CA THR A 37 -9.50 4.75 15.12
C THR A 37 -8.08 4.27 15.40
N MET A 38 -7.08 5.17 15.37
CA MET A 38 -5.70 4.80 15.72
C MET A 38 -5.57 4.37 17.18
N ARG A 39 -6.23 5.05 18.13
CA ARG A 39 -6.28 4.63 19.54
C ARG A 39 -6.97 3.28 19.72
N PHE A 40 -8.06 3.05 19.01
CA PHE A 40 -8.76 1.76 19.02
C PHE A 40 -7.87 0.63 18.48
N LEU A 41 -7.23 0.83 17.32
CA LEU A 41 -6.31 -0.15 16.76
C LEU A 41 -5.14 -0.41 17.71
N ARG A 42 -4.50 0.62 18.28
CA ARG A 42 -3.42 0.46 19.27
C ARG A 42 -3.84 -0.29 20.54
N ALA A 43 -5.12 -0.27 20.89
CA ALA A 43 -5.64 -1.02 22.03
C ALA A 43 -5.80 -2.52 21.73
N LEU A 44 -5.99 -2.89 20.45
CA LEU A 44 -6.17 -4.28 20.02
C LEU A 44 -4.85 -5.07 20.11
N PRO A 45 -4.84 -6.28 20.69
CA PRO A 45 -3.64 -7.09 20.85
C PRO A 45 -2.84 -7.33 19.56
N ALA A 46 -3.51 -7.49 18.42
CA ALA A 46 -2.88 -7.72 17.12
C ALA A 46 -2.12 -6.49 16.56
N PHE A 47 -2.39 -5.30 17.09
CA PHE A 47 -1.83 -4.02 16.64
C PHE A 47 -1.16 -3.24 17.78
N ARG A 48 -1.09 -3.83 18.98
CA ARG A 48 -0.22 -3.32 20.03
C ARG A 48 1.19 -3.36 19.47
N THR A 49 1.86 -2.22 19.52
CA THR A 49 3.31 -2.18 19.34
C THR A 49 3.88 -2.93 20.54
N GLU A 50 4.19 -4.22 20.38
CA GLU A 50 5.01 -4.92 21.36
C GLU A 50 6.30 -4.11 21.51
N ASN A 51 6.66 -3.78 22.74
CA ASN A 51 7.88 -3.01 23.03
C ASN A 51 9.14 -3.78 22.62
N ASP A 52 9.00 -5.08 22.38
CA ASP A 52 10.00 -5.95 21.80
C ASP A 52 9.52 -6.44 20.43
N ILE A 53 10.44 -6.60 19.48
CA ILE A 53 10.11 -7.11 18.14
C ILE A 53 9.94 -8.63 18.26
N PRO A 54 8.78 -9.21 17.88
CA PRO A 54 8.62 -10.66 17.80
C PRO A 54 9.78 -11.34 17.09
N ASP A 55 10.28 -12.46 17.62
CA ASP A 55 11.43 -13.17 17.05
C ASP A 55 11.24 -13.50 15.56
N ARG A 56 10.01 -13.85 15.14
CA ARG A 56 9.67 -14.07 13.73
C ARG A 56 9.95 -12.87 12.82
N PHE A 57 9.81 -11.65 13.34
CA PHE A 57 10.11 -10.43 12.59
C PHE A 57 11.59 -10.10 12.63
N ARG A 58 12.30 -10.39 13.72
CA ARG A 58 13.78 -10.32 13.76
C ARG A 58 14.40 -11.23 12.71
N GLU A 59 13.98 -12.50 12.65
CA GLU A 59 14.47 -13.47 11.66
C GLU A 59 14.25 -13.00 10.21
N LEU A 60 13.11 -12.37 9.94
CA LEU A 60 12.82 -11.81 8.61
C LEU A 60 13.70 -10.60 8.28
N LEU A 61 13.96 -9.73 9.25
CA LEU A 61 14.84 -8.57 9.08
C LEU A 61 16.30 -8.99 8.92
N ASP A 62 16.77 -9.96 9.70
CA ASP A 62 18.13 -10.51 9.58
C ASP A 62 18.33 -11.17 8.21
N ARG A 63 17.31 -11.88 7.72
CA ARG A 63 17.34 -12.44 6.37
C ARG A 63 17.39 -11.34 5.31
N LEU A 64 16.63 -10.26 5.50
CA LEU A 64 16.63 -9.13 4.56
C LEU A 64 17.99 -8.43 4.53
N ASP A 65 18.57 -8.15 5.70
CA ASP A 65 19.89 -7.54 5.85
C ASP A 65 21.00 -8.42 5.24
N GLY A 66 20.90 -9.75 5.41
CA GLY A 66 21.80 -10.69 4.76
C GLY A 66 21.72 -10.66 3.22
N ILE A 67 20.51 -10.52 2.67
CA ILE A 67 20.32 -10.39 1.22
C ILE A 67 20.88 -9.05 0.74
N GLU A 68 20.55 -7.94 1.39
CA GLU A 68 21.06 -6.61 1.03
C GLU A 68 22.58 -6.54 1.08
N SER A 69 23.19 -7.12 2.12
CA SER A 69 24.64 -7.22 2.26
C SER A 69 25.28 -8.07 1.14
N SER A 70 24.63 -9.15 0.72
CA SER A 70 25.11 -9.97 -0.40
C SER A 70 25.05 -9.24 -1.75
N VAL A 71 23.99 -8.46 -1.97
CA VAL A 71 23.80 -7.64 -3.16
C VAL A 71 24.80 -6.48 -3.17
N ALA A 72 25.03 -5.85 -2.02
CA ALA A 72 26.05 -4.80 -1.84
C ALA A 72 27.48 -5.34 -2.05
N ALA A 73 27.75 -6.59 -1.68
CA ALA A 73 29.04 -7.24 -1.90
C ALA A 73 29.27 -7.62 -3.37
N ASP A 74 28.23 -8.11 -4.07
CA ASP A 74 28.29 -8.44 -5.50
C ASP A 74 28.52 -7.18 -6.35
N SER A 75 27.84 -6.08 -6.03
CA SER A 75 28.00 -4.79 -6.72
C SER A 75 29.37 -4.15 -6.48
N ARG A 76 30.08 -4.46 -5.40
CA ARG A 76 31.45 -3.96 -5.13
C ARG A 76 32.55 -4.77 -5.85
N ARG A 77 32.22 -5.96 -6.37
CA ARG A 77 33.15 -6.83 -7.12
C ARG A 77 33.09 -6.61 -8.63
N ARG A 78 32.12 -5.83 -9.12
CA ARG A 78 32.02 -5.39 -10.52
C ARG A 78 32.69 -4.04 -10.70
#